data_AF-A0A5J4Q5U6-F1
#
_entry.id   AF-A0A5J4Q5U6-F1
#
_cell.length_a   1.000
_cell.length_b   1.000
_cell.length_c   1.000
_cell.angle_alpha   90.00
_cell.angle_beta   90.00
_cell.angle_gamma   90.00
#
_symmetry.space_group_name_H-M   'P 1'
#
loop_
_entity.id
_entity.type
_entity.pdbx_description
1 polymer ?
#
loop_
_entity_poly.entity_id
_entity_poly.type
_entity_poly.pdbx_seq_one_letter_code
_entity_poly.pdbx_strand_id
1 'polypeptide(L)'
;MGDDRNSYSKTDKEATFMRMKEDHMKNGQLKPAYNLQIGTENQFVTNYVFYQDRDDTMTFTSFVELHHKQYGSYPREVCADAGYGSEENYQYMENNHIEAYVKYNYFHKEQKRAFKNNPFLQENLHYNSQQDYFVCPMGQHMRLIGKRKNKTKTGYQTTIHLYEAQNCQGCPLRGQCHKAQGSRILSVNHSLRAYKEKAKERLTSEKGLEHRRKRPIEPEAVFGQIKFG
;
A
#
# COMPACT_ATOMS: atom_id res chain seq x y z
N MET A 1 -6.34 13.00 -27.42
CA MET A 1 -7.40 13.59 -26.59
C MET A 1 -8.09 12.44 -25.89
N GLY A 2 -8.03 12.36 -24.55
CA GLY A 2 -8.49 11.19 -23.81
C GLY A 2 -9.85 11.42 -23.16
N ASP A 3 -10.86 10.69 -23.61
CA ASP A 3 -12.25 10.69 -23.13
C ASP A 3 -12.45 9.99 -21.76
N ASP A 4 -11.37 9.55 -21.10
CA ASP A 4 -11.44 8.76 -19.84
C ASP A 4 -11.09 9.56 -18.56
N ARG A 5 -11.15 10.90 -18.58
CA ARG A 5 -10.67 11.73 -17.44
C ARG A 5 -11.82 12.34 -16.62
N ASN A 6 -11.92 11.93 -15.35
CA ASN A 6 -12.97 12.38 -14.43
C ASN A 6 -12.69 13.72 -13.70
N SER A 7 -11.43 14.22 -13.63
CA SER A 7 -11.16 15.56 -13.08
C SER A 7 -9.80 16.14 -13.54
N TYR A 8 -9.80 17.33 -14.14
CA TYR A 8 -8.61 18.09 -14.55
C TYR A 8 -8.88 19.60 -14.48
N SER A 9 -7.83 20.44 -14.37
CA SER A 9 -8.00 21.89 -14.31
C SER A 9 -8.62 22.42 -15.61
N LYS A 10 -9.54 23.37 -15.49
CA LYS A 10 -10.14 24.04 -16.65
C LYS A 10 -9.14 24.94 -17.38
N THR A 11 -8.16 25.49 -16.65
CA THR A 11 -7.14 26.40 -17.18
C THR A 11 -5.90 25.66 -17.69
N ASP A 12 -5.58 24.51 -17.11
CA ASP A 12 -4.50 23.64 -17.56
C ASP A 12 -4.97 22.18 -17.59
N LYS A 13 -5.19 21.66 -18.78
CA LYS A 13 -5.72 20.31 -18.98
C LYS A 13 -4.72 19.21 -18.62
N GLU A 14 -3.44 19.53 -18.39
CA GLU A 14 -2.42 18.58 -17.94
C GLU A 14 -2.37 18.45 -16.41
N ALA A 15 -2.91 19.44 -15.68
CA ALA A 15 -2.99 19.40 -14.23
C ALA A 15 -4.22 18.62 -13.75
N THR A 16 -4.00 17.67 -12.84
CA THR A 16 -5.06 16.88 -12.21
C THR A 16 -5.46 17.51 -10.87
N PHE A 17 -6.76 17.51 -10.56
CA PHE A 17 -7.22 17.96 -9.24
C PHE A 17 -6.82 16.96 -8.16
N MET A 18 -5.93 17.35 -7.25
CA MET A 18 -5.39 16.50 -6.19
C MET A 18 -5.64 17.10 -4.80
N ARG A 19 -5.68 16.24 -3.78
CA ARG A 19 -5.76 16.69 -2.39
C ARG A 19 -4.35 16.99 -1.92
N MET A 20 -4.07 18.25 -1.61
CA MET A 20 -2.73 18.67 -1.20
C MET A 20 -2.53 18.43 0.31
N LYS A 21 -1.28 18.16 0.71
CA LYS A 21 -0.91 18.08 2.14
C LYS A 21 -1.12 19.43 2.85
N GLU A 22 -0.91 20.53 2.14
CA GLU A 22 -1.24 21.88 2.59
C GLU A 22 -2.71 22.19 2.36
N ASP A 23 -3.53 21.71 3.30
CA ASP A 23 -4.95 22.03 3.39
C ASP A 23 -5.15 23.11 4.46
N HIS A 24 -4.69 24.32 4.17
CA HIS A 24 -4.76 25.47 5.08
C HIS A 24 -6.18 25.75 5.57
N MET A 25 -7.17 25.47 4.71
CA MET A 25 -8.60 25.66 4.97
C MET A 25 -9.26 24.43 5.63
N LYS A 26 -8.55 23.30 5.76
CA LYS A 26 -9.04 22.00 6.27
C LYS A 26 -10.37 21.54 5.66
N ASN A 27 -10.70 22.01 4.47
CA ASN A 27 -11.97 21.75 3.80
C ASN A 27 -11.84 20.61 2.77
N GLY A 28 -10.66 20.01 2.63
CA GLY A 28 -10.40 18.94 1.67
C GLY A 28 -10.46 19.38 0.21
N GLN A 29 -10.37 20.67 -0.06
CA GLN A 29 -10.46 21.21 -1.42
C GLN A 29 -9.36 20.62 -2.31
N LEU A 30 -9.78 20.13 -3.48
CA LEU A 30 -8.85 19.67 -4.50
C LEU A 30 -8.24 20.87 -5.21
N LYS A 31 -6.92 20.86 -5.37
CA LYS A 31 -6.17 21.87 -6.11
C LYS A 31 -5.56 21.23 -7.36
N PRO A 32 -5.47 21.97 -8.47
CA PRO A 32 -4.78 21.45 -9.65
C PRO A 32 -3.30 21.29 -9.33
N ALA A 33 -2.75 20.13 -9.63
CA ALA A 33 -1.35 19.79 -9.41
C ALA A 33 -0.92 18.70 -10.40
N TYR A 34 0.39 18.54 -10.57
CA TYR A 34 0.95 17.44 -11.34
C TYR A 34 1.41 16.33 -10.41
N ASN A 35 1.12 15.08 -10.74
CA ASN A 35 1.67 13.94 -10.03
C ASN A 35 3.07 13.63 -10.57
N LEU A 36 4.08 14.34 -10.07
CA LEU A 36 5.48 14.12 -10.42
C LEU A 36 6.05 12.97 -9.58
N GLN A 37 6.52 11.93 -10.26
CA GLN A 37 7.30 10.85 -9.66
C GLN A 37 8.76 10.97 -10.07
N ILE A 38 9.66 10.77 -9.11
CA ILE A 38 11.10 10.94 -9.27
C ILE A 38 11.81 9.72 -8.68
N GLY A 39 12.77 9.19 -9.43
CA GLY A 39 13.72 8.18 -9.01
C GLY A 39 15.04 8.86 -8.74
N THR A 40 15.67 8.48 -7.64
CA THR A 40 16.96 9.05 -7.24
C THR A 40 17.91 7.94 -6.84
N GLU A 41 19.17 8.08 -7.23
CA GLU A 41 20.27 7.22 -6.79
C GLU A 41 21.47 8.11 -6.44
N ASN A 42 22.01 7.97 -5.23
CA ASN A 42 23.16 8.74 -4.76
C ASN A 42 23.02 10.27 -4.97
N GLN A 43 21.83 10.82 -4.72
CA GLN A 43 21.46 12.24 -4.93
C GLN A 43 21.33 12.70 -6.40
N PHE A 44 21.45 11.79 -7.37
CA PHE A 44 21.17 12.09 -8.77
C PHE A 44 19.76 11.64 -9.15
N VAL A 45 19.07 12.44 -9.95
CA VAL A 45 17.80 12.04 -10.55
C VAL A 45 18.09 11.03 -11.66
N THR A 46 17.59 9.80 -11.50
CA THR A 46 17.76 8.73 -12.49
C THR A 46 16.67 8.79 -13.55
N ASN A 47 15.45 9.16 -13.15
CA ASN A 47 14.30 9.28 -14.03
C ASN A 47 13.19 10.10 -13.34
N TYR A 48 12.35 10.73 -14.14
CA TYR A 48 11.18 11.47 -13.65
C TYR A 48 10.02 11.35 -14.65
N VAL A 49 8.79 11.33 -14.14
CA VAL A 49 7.56 11.22 -14.97
C VAL A 49 6.42 11.99 -14.33
N PHE A 50 5.62 12.65 -15.16
CA PHE A 50 4.35 13.23 -14.76
C PHE A 50 3.21 12.27 -15.06
N TYR A 51 2.51 11.83 -14.02
CA TYR A 51 1.32 11.01 -14.14
C TYR A 51 0.06 11.87 -14.04
N GLN A 52 -0.95 11.49 -14.81
CA GLN A 52 -2.28 12.09 -14.70
C GLN A 52 -3.12 11.39 -13.63
N ASP A 53 -2.76 10.15 -13.28
CA ASP A 53 -3.38 9.39 -12.21
C ASP A 53 -3.03 9.95 -10.84
N ARG A 54 -4.04 9.99 -9.97
CA ARG A 54 -3.90 10.49 -8.59
C ARG A 54 -3.40 9.42 -7.60
N ASP A 55 -3.38 8.17 -8.02
CA ASP A 55 -3.09 7.02 -7.16
C ASP A 55 -1.68 6.51 -7.47
N ASP A 56 -0.77 6.75 -6.55
CA ASP A 56 0.65 6.41 -6.71
C ASP A 56 0.87 4.92 -6.94
N THR A 57 -0.01 4.05 -6.39
CA THR A 57 0.09 2.58 -6.61
C THR A 57 0.11 2.22 -8.09
N MET A 58 -0.66 2.94 -8.91
CA MET A 58 -0.86 2.67 -10.34
C MET A 58 0.32 3.12 -11.19
N THR A 59 1.11 4.06 -10.69
CA THR A 59 2.22 4.67 -11.43
C THR A 59 3.49 3.82 -11.36
N PHE A 60 3.63 2.99 -10.32
CA PHE A 60 4.85 2.24 -10.00
C PHE A 60 5.40 1.41 -11.16
N THR A 61 4.59 0.48 -11.67
CA THR A 61 5.02 -0.46 -12.71
C THR A 61 5.52 0.29 -13.93
N SER A 62 4.77 1.29 -14.39
CA SER A 62 5.16 2.12 -15.52
C SER A 62 6.44 2.92 -15.27
N PHE A 63 6.68 3.35 -14.03
CA PHE A 63 7.87 4.11 -13.64
C PHE A 63 9.13 3.23 -13.65
N VAL A 64 9.02 2.01 -13.12
CA VAL A 64 10.11 1.02 -13.14
C VAL A 64 10.38 0.53 -14.56
N GLU A 65 9.35 0.35 -15.39
CA GLU A 65 9.51 0.04 -16.81
C GLU A 65 10.23 1.14 -17.59
N LEU A 66 9.98 2.42 -17.25
CA LEU A 66 10.73 3.53 -17.86
C LEU A 66 12.22 3.42 -17.51
N HIS A 67 12.55 3.15 -16.25
CA HIS A 67 13.93 2.93 -15.83
C HIS A 67 14.56 1.76 -16.62
N HIS A 68 13.87 0.64 -16.72
CA HIS A 68 14.33 -0.52 -17.48
C HIS A 68 14.60 -0.18 -18.96
N LYS A 69 13.71 0.56 -19.61
CA LYS A 69 13.90 1.02 -20.99
C LYS A 69 15.09 1.95 -21.17
N GLN A 70 15.35 2.82 -20.19
CA GLN A 70 16.42 3.81 -20.26
C GLN A 70 17.80 3.20 -19.97
N TYR A 71 17.88 2.26 -19.03
CA TYR A 71 19.15 1.71 -18.54
C TYR A 71 19.39 0.25 -18.95
N GLY A 72 18.47 -0.37 -19.68
CA GLY A 72 18.55 -1.76 -20.13
C GLY A 72 18.51 -2.81 -19.01
N SER A 73 18.20 -2.39 -17.77
CA SER A 73 18.14 -3.27 -16.60
C SER A 73 17.18 -2.74 -15.54
N TYR A 74 16.55 -3.65 -14.79
CA TYR A 74 15.73 -3.30 -13.63
C TYR A 74 16.63 -2.89 -12.46
N PRO A 75 16.16 -1.97 -11.60
CA PRO A 75 16.88 -1.65 -10.37
C PRO A 75 16.95 -2.90 -9.49
N ARG A 76 18.09 -3.12 -8.83
CA ARG A 76 18.25 -4.25 -7.90
C ARG A 76 17.35 -4.11 -6.67
N GLU A 77 17.16 -2.87 -6.23
CA GLU A 77 16.45 -2.52 -5.01
C GLU A 77 15.57 -1.31 -5.26
N VAL A 78 14.40 -1.29 -4.65
CA VAL A 78 13.51 -0.12 -4.69
C VAL A 78 13.07 0.26 -3.28
N CYS A 79 13.34 1.51 -2.94
CA CYS A 79 12.85 2.16 -1.71
C CYS A 79 11.69 3.09 -2.05
N ALA A 80 10.49 2.80 -1.53
CA ALA A 80 9.32 3.62 -1.80
C ALA A 80 8.43 3.80 -0.56
N ASP A 81 7.53 4.77 -0.60
CA ASP A 81 6.60 5.04 0.49
C ASP A 81 5.40 4.07 0.52
N ALA A 82 4.52 4.27 1.51
CA ALA A 82 3.39 3.38 1.75
C ALA A 82 2.33 3.42 0.64
N GLY A 83 2.28 4.49 -0.16
CA GLY A 83 1.41 4.65 -1.32
C GLY A 83 1.75 3.69 -2.45
N TYR A 84 2.92 3.07 -2.44
CA TYR A 84 3.33 2.07 -3.42
C TYR A 84 3.09 0.61 -2.99
N GLY A 85 2.75 0.39 -1.71
CA GLY A 85 2.62 -0.94 -1.13
C GLY A 85 1.30 -1.64 -1.47
N SER A 86 1.19 -2.18 -2.68
CA SER A 86 0.04 -2.97 -3.17
C SER A 86 0.45 -4.41 -3.52
N GLU A 87 -0.52 -5.34 -3.54
CA GLU A 87 -0.26 -6.75 -3.93
C GLU A 87 0.36 -6.82 -5.33
N GLU A 88 -0.20 -6.05 -6.26
CA GLU A 88 0.25 -5.94 -7.64
C GLU A 88 1.70 -5.47 -7.73
N ASN A 89 2.07 -4.40 -7.01
CA ASN A 89 3.43 -3.87 -7.06
C ASN A 89 4.44 -4.81 -6.39
N TYR A 90 4.06 -5.45 -5.28
CA TYR A 90 4.92 -6.46 -4.66
C TYR A 90 5.14 -7.66 -5.56
N GLN A 91 4.08 -8.16 -6.22
CA GLN A 91 4.22 -9.25 -7.18
C GLN A 91 5.09 -8.83 -8.37
N TYR A 92 4.89 -7.62 -8.90
CA TYR A 92 5.68 -7.10 -10.00
C TYR A 92 7.17 -7.01 -9.64
N MET A 93 7.50 -6.50 -8.45
CA MET A 93 8.88 -6.47 -7.96
C MET A 93 9.47 -7.89 -7.80
N GLU A 94 8.71 -8.83 -7.22
CA GLU A 94 9.18 -10.21 -7.04
C GLU A 94 9.42 -10.92 -8.38
N ASN A 95 8.52 -10.77 -9.35
CA ASN A 95 8.65 -11.34 -10.69
C ASN A 95 9.85 -10.80 -11.47
N ASN A 96 10.26 -9.56 -11.21
CA ASN A 96 11.40 -8.91 -11.87
C ASN A 96 12.67 -8.94 -11.00
N HIS A 97 12.70 -9.75 -9.93
CA HIS A 97 13.84 -9.89 -9.03
C HIS A 97 14.32 -8.58 -8.38
N ILE A 98 13.38 -7.68 -8.08
CA ILE A 98 13.62 -6.39 -7.42
C ILE A 98 13.39 -6.55 -5.92
N GLU A 99 14.39 -6.20 -5.10
CA GLU A 99 14.24 -6.17 -3.65
C GLU A 99 13.38 -4.98 -3.21
N ALA A 100 12.17 -5.29 -2.72
CA ALA A 100 11.21 -4.29 -2.29
C ALA A 100 11.46 -3.81 -0.85
N TYR A 101 12.00 -2.59 -0.68
CA TYR A 101 12.00 -1.81 0.56
C TYR A 101 10.85 -0.80 0.55
N VAL A 102 9.66 -1.29 0.23
CA VAL A 102 8.45 -0.49 0.05
C VAL A 102 7.57 -0.62 1.28
N LYS A 103 7.18 0.52 1.87
CA LYS A 103 6.27 0.53 3.02
C LYS A 103 4.87 0.11 2.58
N TYR A 104 4.05 -0.29 3.55
CA TYR A 104 2.59 -0.43 3.37
C TYR A 104 1.85 0.42 4.39
N ASN A 105 0.58 0.73 4.12
CA ASN A 105 -0.22 1.72 4.86
C ASN A 105 -0.23 1.57 6.39
N TYR A 106 -0.12 0.35 6.92
CA TYR A 106 -0.16 0.07 8.36
C TYR A 106 1.21 -0.12 9.01
N PHE A 107 2.31 -0.09 8.25
CA PHE A 107 3.66 -0.43 8.73
C PHE A 107 4.09 0.35 9.99
N HIS A 108 3.79 1.65 10.08
CA HIS A 108 4.10 2.45 11.28
C HIS A 108 3.06 2.28 12.39
N LYS A 109 1.79 2.02 12.03
CA LYS A 109 0.70 1.88 13.00
C LYS A 109 0.85 0.58 13.78
N GLU A 110 1.21 -0.51 13.12
CA GLU A 110 1.39 -1.82 13.74
C GLU A 110 2.54 -1.89 14.75
N GLN A 111 3.48 -0.94 14.70
CA GLN A 111 4.57 -0.86 15.67
C GLN A 111 4.11 -0.31 17.04
N LYS A 112 2.98 0.40 17.08
CA LYS A 112 2.45 1.03 18.31
C LYS A 112 1.83 -0.02 19.24
N ARG A 113 2.08 0.12 20.55
CA ARG A 113 1.54 -0.78 21.60
C ARG A 113 0.01 -0.94 21.52
N ALA A 114 -0.72 0.14 21.27
CA ALA A 114 -2.17 0.11 21.13
C ALA A 114 -2.66 -0.75 19.96
N PHE A 115 -1.90 -0.83 18.86
CA PHE A 115 -2.22 -1.72 17.74
C PHE A 115 -1.89 -3.17 18.11
N LYS A 116 -0.67 -3.43 18.60
CA LYS A 116 -0.21 -4.78 18.96
C LYS A 116 -1.09 -5.46 20.00
N ASN A 117 -1.60 -4.70 20.96
CA ASN A 117 -2.39 -5.23 22.06
C ASN A 117 -3.89 -5.26 21.78
N ASN A 118 -4.35 -4.88 20.58
CA ASN A 118 -5.76 -4.91 20.25
C ASN A 118 -6.15 -6.28 19.68
N PRO A 119 -6.83 -7.16 20.45
CA PRO A 119 -7.17 -8.50 19.98
C PRO A 119 -8.23 -8.49 18.87
N PHE A 120 -8.94 -7.37 18.67
CA PHE A 120 -10.03 -7.30 17.71
C PHE A 120 -9.55 -7.02 16.28
N LEU A 121 -8.29 -6.66 16.07
CA LEU A 121 -7.71 -6.43 14.75
C LEU A 121 -7.46 -7.75 14.01
N GLN A 122 -7.80 -7.80 12.73
CA GLN A 122 -7.60 -9.00 11.89
C GLN A 122 -6.12 -9.42 11.85
N GLU A 123 -5.23 -8.43 11.82
CA GLU A 123 -3.78 -8.61 11.77
C GLU A 123 -3.23 -9.34 13.00
N ASN A 124 -3.92 -9.26 14.13
CA ASN A 124 -3.51 -9.87 15.39
C ASN A 124 -4.22 -11.22 15.66
N LEU A 125 -5.12 -11.66 14.78
CA LEU A 125 -5.78 -12.96 14.93
C LEU A 125 -4.86 -14.09 14.51
N HIS A 126 -4.86 -15.17 15.29
CA HIS A 126 -4.14 -16.39 14.93
C HIS A 126 -4.78 -17.02 13.68
N TYR A 127 -3.95 -17.34 12.69
CA TYR A 127 -4.34 -18.06 11.48
C TYR A 127 -3.65 -19.41 11.47
N ASN A 128 -4.43 -20.48 11.39
CA ASN A 128 -3.94 -21.84 11.18
C ASN A 128 -3.96 -22.12 9.68
N SER A 129 -2.78 -22.18 9.05
CA SER A 129 -2.65 -22.46 7.62
C SER A 129 -2.87 -23.92 7.25
N GLN A 130 -2.65 -24.86 8.18
CA GLN A 130 -2.83 -26.30 7.94
C GLN A 130 -4.31 -26.68 7.87
N GLN A 131 -5.14 -26.04 8.70
CA GLN A 131 -6.57 -26.33 8.82
C GLN A 131 -7.47 -25.20 8.27
N ASP A 132 -6.86 -24.16 7.70
CA ASP A 132 -7.48 -23.00 7.05
C ASP A 132 -8.59 -22.32 7.88
N TYR A 133 -8.23 -21.81 9.06
CA TYR A 133 -9.14 -21.01 9.89
C TYR A 133 -8.42 -19.90 10.66
N PHE A 134 -9.19 -18.88 11.03
CA PHE A 134 -8.77 -17.87 12.01
C PHE A 134 -9.37 -18.16 13.39
N VAL A 135 -8.73 -17.72 14.46
CA VAL A 135 -9.29 -17.77 15.82
C VAL A 135 -9.73 -16.37 16.22
N CYS A 136 -11.01 -16.19 16.54
CA CYS A 136 -11.51 -14.92 17.02
C CYS A 136 -11.12 -14.67 18.49
N PRO A 137 -11.28 -13.45 19.03
CA PRO A 137 -10.92 -13.16 20.42
C PRO A 137 -11.68 -13.96 21.49
N MET A 138 -12.83 -14.54 21.13
CA MET A 138 -13.61 -15.44 22.00
C MET A 138 -13.14 -16.90 21.90
N GLY A 139 -12.13 -17.20 21.07
CA GLY A 139 -11.62 -18.56 20.84
C GLY A 139 -12.36 -19.37 19.77
N GLN A 140 -13.39 -18.82 19.11
CA GLN A 140 -14.12 -19.54 18.06
C GLN A 140 -13.29 -19.63 16.78
N HIS A 141 -13.38 -20.77 16.10
CA HIS A 141 -12.82 -20.93 14.76
C HIS A 141 -13.68 -20.19 13.74
N MET A 142 -13.05 -19.33 12.96
CA MET A 142 -13.64 -18.64 11.82
C MET A 142 -13.28 -19.41 10.56
N ARG A 143 -14.26 -20.08 9.95
CA ARG A 143 -14.05 -21.00 8.82
C ARG A 143 -14.17 -20.29 7.49
N LEU A 144 -13.45 -20.79 6.48
CA LEU A 144 -13.59 -20.30 5.11
C LEU A 144 -15.02 -20.57 4.61
N ILE A 145 -15.73 -19.51 4.23
CA ILE A 145 -17.09 -19.57 3.66
C ILE A 145 -17.12 -19.29 2.16
N GLY A 146 -16.04 -18.73 1.61
CA GLY A 146 -15.97 -18.45 0.18
C GLY A 146 -14.74 -17.67 -0.24
N LYS A 147 -14.57 -17.54 -1.56
CA LYS A 147 -13.53 -16.74 -2.19
C LYS A 147 -14.18 -15.80 -3.20
N ARG A 148 -13.72 -14.55 -3.24
CA ARG A 148 -14.12 -13.56 -4.22
C ARG A 148 -12.90 -13.08 -4.99
N LYS A 149 -13.01 -13.03 -6.31
CA LYS A 149 -12.02 -12.37 -7.17
C LYS A 149 -12.42 -10.91 -7.34
N ASN A 150 -11.45 -10.00 -7.19
CA ASN A 150 -11.61 -8.60 -7.49
C ASN A 150 -10.59 -8.19 -8.55
N LYS A 151 -10.99 -7.27 -9.43
CA LYS A 151 -10.07 -6.61 -10.36
C LYS A 151 -9.76 -5.22 -9.84
N THR A 152 -8.47 -4.86 -9.81
CA THR A 152 -8.04 -3.47 -9.59
C THR A 152 -8.33 -2.64 -10.84
N LYS A 153 -8.08 -1.33 -10.77
CA LYS A 153 -8.22 -0.44 -11.93
C LYS A 153 -7.25 -0.78 -13.07
N THR A 154 -6.09 -1.40 -12.79
CA THR A 154 -5.15 -1.86 -13.82
C THR A 154 -5.61 -3.17 -14.50
N GLY A 155 -6.66 -3.80 -13.98
CA GLY A 155 -7.09 -5.13 -14.40
C GLY A 155 -6.42 -6.28 -13.62
N TYR A 156 -5.53 -5.98 -12.67
CA TYR A 156 -4.89 -6.99 -11.82
C TYR A 156 -5.92 -7.76 -10.98
N GLN A 157 -5.80 -9.09 -10.96
CA GLN A 157 -6.73 -9.96 -10.25
C GLN A 157 -6.23 -10.30 -8.85
N THR A 158 -6.99 -9.88 -7.84
CA THR A 158 -6.76 -10.21 -6.43
C THR A 158 -7.75 -11.28 -5.96
N THR A 159 -7.35 -12.14 -5.03
CA THR A 159 -8.25 -13.13 -4.42
C THR A 159 -8.46 -12.83 -2.95
N ILE A 160 -9.71 -12.57 -2.58
CA ILE A 160 -10.14 -12.34 -1.20
C ILE A 160 -10.82 -13.60 -0.65
N HIS A 161 -10.32 -14.10 0.46
CA HIS A 161 -10.88 -15.22 1.21
C HIS A 161 -11.79 -14.67 2.32
N LEU A 162 -12.98 -15.24 2.45
CA LEU A 162 -13.98 -14.83 3.43
C LEU A 162 -14.04 -15.86 4.56
N TYR A 163 -13.76 -15.44 5.79
CA TYR A 163 -13.81 -16.30 6.97
C TYR A 163 -14.90 -15.83 7.93
N GLU A 164 -15.79 -16.71 8.35
CA GLU A 164 -16.91 -16.36 9.23
C GLU A 164 -16.83 -17.05 10.59
N ALA A 165 -17.07 -16.31 11.67
CA ALA A 165 -17.23 -16.86 13.01
C ALA A 165 -18.51 -17.70 13.11
N GLN A 166 -18.43 -18.84 13.79
CA GLN A 166 -19.56 -19.77 13.88
C GLN A 166 -20.79 -19.17 14.55
N ASN A 167 -20.64 -18.45 15.65
CA ASN A 167 -21.78 -17.84 16.34
C ASN A 167 -21.39 -16.60 17.16
N CYS A 168 -21.81 -15.41 16.70
CA CYS A 168 -21.67 -14.16 17.47
C CYS A 168 -22.92 -13.75 18.27
N GLN A 169 -24.00 -14.54 18.28
CA GLN A 169 -25.21 -14.21 19.03
C GLN A 169 -24.93 -14.29 20.54
N GLY A 170 -25.28 -13.23 21.27
CA GLY A 170 -25.02 -13.14 22.73
C GLY A 170 -23.54 -13.06 23.12
N CYS A 171 -22.61 -12.93 22.17
CA CYS A 171 -21.18 -12.86 22.48
C CYS A 171 -20.86 -11.58 23.29
N PRO A 172 -20.29 -11.68 24.51
CA PRO A 172 -20.01 -10.52 25.36
C PRO A 172 -18.96 -9.57 24.77
N LEU A 173 -18.12 -10.06 23.84
CA LEU A 173 -17.12 -9.23 23.16
C LEU A 173 -17.66 -8.52 21.91
N ARG A 174 -18.93 -8.73 21.52
CA ARG A 174 -19.49 -8.21 20.26
C ARG A 174 -19.29 -6.71 20.09
N GLY A 175 -19.56 -5.92 21.13
CA GLY A 175 -19.50 -4.45 21.08
C GLY A 175 -18.13 -3.88 20.68
N GLN A 176 -17.04 -4.58 21.02
CA GLN A 176 -15.68 -4.20 20.66
C GLN A 176 -15.17 -4.94 19.41
N CYS A 177 -15.79 -6.07 19.05
CA CYS A 177 -15.31 -6.99 18.02
C CYS A 177 -15.75 -6.62 16.60
N HIS A 178 -17.05 -6.37 16.36
CA HIS A 178 -17.56 -5.97 15.04
C HIS A 178 -18.97 -5.37 15.14
N LYS A 179 -19.38 -4.62 14.10
CA LYS A 179 -20.69 -3.95 14.03
C LYS A 179 -21.68 -4.58 13.03
N ALA A 180 -21.27 -5.62 12.29
CA ALA A 180 -22.12 -6.27 11.29
C ALA A 180 -23.37 -6.92 11.91
N GLN A 181 -24.46 -6.96 11.13
CA GLN A 181 -25.62 -7.82 11.40
C GLN A 181 -25.21 -9.28 11.15
N GLY A 182 -25.51 -10.19 12.08
CA GLY A 182 -25.02 -11.58 12.04
C GLY A 182 -23.66 -11.81 12.70
N SER A 183 -22.92 -12.80 12.20
CA SER A 183 -21.58 -13.17 12.67
C SER A 183 -20.47 -12.32 12.04
N ARG A 184 -19.29 -12.32 12.66
CA ARG A 184 -18.14 -11.58 12.15
C ARG A 184 -17.60 -12.27 10.90
N ILE A 185 -17.39 -11.51 9.83
CA ILE A 185 -16.72 -11.98 8.60
C ILE A 185 -15.39 -11.23 8.43
N LEU A 186 -14.31 -11.95 8.16
CA LEU A 186 -13.00 -11.41 7.77
C LEU A 186 -12.85 -11.48 6.26
N SER A 187 -12.25 -10.45 5.67
CA SER A 187 -11.84 -10.42 4.27
C SER A 187 -10.33 -10.43 4.20
N VAL A 188 -9.77 -11.56 3.75
CA VAL A 188 -8.33 -11.82 3.85
C VAL A 188 -7.73 -11.98 2.47
N ASN A 189 -6.72 -11.17 2.18
CA ASN A 189 -5.86 -11.34 1.02
C ASN A 189 -4.55 -11.99 1.48
N HIS A 190 -4.41 -13.30 1.25
CA HIS A 190 -3.26 -14.07 1.71
C HIS A 190 -1.96 -13.67 0.99
N SER A 191 -2.02 -13.41 -0.32
CA SER A 191 -0.86 -12.94 -1.10
C SER A 191 -0.33 -11.62 -0.55
N LEU A 192 -1.20 -10.63 -0.37
CA LEU A 192 -0.80 -9.33 0.19
C LEU A 192 -0.29 -9.47 1.63
N ARG A 193 -0.85 -10.37 2.43
CA ARG A 193 -0.34 -10.64 3.79
C ARG A 193 1.08 -11.18 3.73
N ALA A 194 1.35 -12.17 2.87
CA ALA A 194 2.69 -12.71 2.69
C ALA A 194 3.69 -11.64 2.20
N TYR A 195 3.29 -10.79 1.24
CA TYR A 195 4.13 -9.68 0.79
C TYR A 195 4.42 -8.65 1.89
N LYS A 196 3.44 -8.34 2.73
CA LYS A 196 3.64 -7.42 3.86
C LYS A 196 4.60 -7.98 4.91
N GLU A 197 4.55 -9.29 5.20
CA GLU A 197 5.53 -9.91 6.10
C GLU A 197 6.94 -9.83 5.51
N LYS A 198 7.13 -10.21 4.24
CA LYS A 198 8.43 -10.05 3.54
C LYS A 198 8.93 -8.59 3.55
N ALA A 199 8.03 -7.65 3.26
CA ALA A 199 8.36 -6.22 3.26
C ALA A 199 8.74 -5.73 4.66
N LYS A 200 8.05 -6.19 5.70
CA LYS A 200 8.35 -5.87 7.09
C LYS A 200 9.73 -6.38 7.49
N GLU A 201 10.03 -7.64 7.23
CA GLU A 201 11.35 -8.24 7.48
C GLU A 201 12.46 -7.40 6.83
N ARG A 202 12.32 -7.08 5.53
CA ARG A 202 13.28 -6.22 4.80
C ARG A 202 13.41 -4.83 5.41
N LEU A 203 12.30 -4.16 5.69
CA LEU A 203 12.30 -2.81 6.27
C LEU A 203 12.90 -2.75 7.68
N THR A 204 12.89 -3.87 8.42
CA THR A 204 13.49 -4.00 9.75
C THR A 204 14.90 -4.58 9.76
N SER A 205 15.39 -5.05 8.61
CA SER A 205 16.77 -5.51 8.45
C SER A 205 17.77 -4.36 8.56
N GLU A 206 19.05 -4.67 8.77
CA GLU A 206 20.13 -3.68 8.81
C GLU A 206 20.14 -2.78 7.55
N LYS A 207 20.00 -3.39 6.37
CA LYS A 207 19.92 -2.71 5.08
C LYS A 207 18.67 -1.83 4.95
N GLY A 208 17.52 -2.30 5.45
CA GLY A 208 16.29 -1.49 5.51
C GLY A 208 16.42 -0.28 6.45
N LEU A 209 17.14 -0.43 7.55
CA LEU A 209 17.45 0.67 8.47
C LEU A 209 18.46 1.67 7.85
N GLU A 210 19.43 1.19 7.08
CA GLU A 210 20.35 2.04 6.31
C GLU A 210 19.58 2.89 5.28
N HIS A 211 18.73 2.27 4.46
CA HIS A 211 17.85 2.96 3.52
C HIS A 211 16.98 4.03 4.21
N ARG A 212 16.47 3.72 5.40
CA ARG A 212 15.72 4.69 6.20
C ARG A 212 16.56 5.89 6.64
N ARG A 213 17.85 5.70 6.96
CA ARG A 213 18.78 6.77 7.35
C ARG A 213 19.18 7.65 6.15
N LYS A 214 19.23 7.09 4.94
CA LYS A 214 19.55 7.82 3.70
C LYS A 214 18.39 8.66 3.15
N ARG A 215 17.15 8.41 3.58
CA ARG A 215 15.95 9.10 3.10
C ARG A 215 15.98 10.66 3.18
N PRO A 216 16.54 11.29 4.23
CA PRO A 216 16.68 12.75 4.26
C PRO A 216 17.65 13.29 3.20
N ILE A 217 18.61 12.46 2.79
CA ILE A 217 19.70 12.82 1.87
C ILE A 217 19.31 12.54 0.42
N GLU A 218 18.56 11.49 0.14
CA GLU A 218 18.20 11.09 -1.23
C GLU A 218 16.93 11.80 -1.74
N PRO A 219 15.69 11.31 -1.51
CA PRO A 219 14.52 11.96 -2.10
C PRO A 219 14.20 13.31 -1.45
N GLU A 220 14.38 13.47 -0.13
CA GLU A 220 13.92 14.69 0.57
C GLU A 220 14.78 15.92 0.25
N ALA A 221 16.10 15.75 0.06
CA ALA A 221 16.99 16.82 -0.37
C ALA A 221 16.68 17.26 -1.81
N VAL A 222 16.47 16.31 -2.73
CA VAL A 222 16.11 16.60 -4.12
C VAL A 222 14.76 17.33 -4.19
N PHE A 223 13.74 16.85 -3.46
CA PHE A 223 12.46 17.57 -3.37
C PHE A 223 12.57 18.94 -2.69
N GLY A 224 13.48 19.10 -1.73
CA GLY A 224 13.78 20.39 -1.10
C GLY A 224 14.35 21.39 -2.10
N GLN A 225 15.35 20.98 -2.89
CA GLN A 225 15.95 21.81 -3.92
C GLN A 225 14.96 22.18 -5.02
N ILE A 226 14.12 21.25 -5.47
CA ILE A 226 13.09 21.55 -6.49
C ILE A 226 12.05 22.56 -6.01
N LYS A 227 11.75 22.60 -4.70
CA LYS A 227 10.74 23.52 -4.14
C LYS A 227 11.25 24.95 -3.90
N PHE A 228 12.55 25.12 -3.73
CA PHE A 228 13.17 26.39 -3.33
C PHE A 228 14.25 26.91 -4.30
N GLY A 229 14.52 26.18 -5.37
CA GLY A 229 15.45 26.55 -6.44
C GLY A 229 14.79 27.32 -7.59
#